data_AF-A0AAJ5X700-F1
#
_entry.id   AF-A0AAJ5X700-F1
#
_cell.length_a   1.000
_cell.length_b   1.000
_cell.length_c   1.000
_cell.angle_alpha   90.00
_cell.angle_beta   90.00
_cell.angle_gamma   90.00
#
_symmetry.space_group_name_H-M   'P 1'
#
loop_
_entity.id
_entity.type
_entity.pdbx_description
1 polymer ?
#
loop_
_entity_poly.entity_id
_entity_poly.type
_entity_poly.pdbx_seq_one_letter_code
_entity_poly.pdbx_strand_id
1 'polypeptide(L)'
;MILEGAAAARTRLPFRSVNRGDRPGHQPGMQRHHLLPRQLLGARCYGGLFAAIGHHSLGFDDFRLNGLLLPACDTAAERIGLPLHCGPHRAYNELVGERVGRIEADWSAQRLRAPEVALEQARMRLALLQRALRRRLLSPARRMRLNSRDRLGAGIDFSELDAMAETLWGGTQEAVMPVFAAN
;
A
#
# COMPACT_ATOMS: atom_id res chain seq x y z
N MET A 1 -14.47 18.28 -33.44
CA MET A 1 -15.17 17.20 -32.72
C MET A 1 -14.09 16.25 -32.20
N ILE A 2 -13.59 16.49 -30.99
CA ILE A 2 -12.53 15.67 -30.38
C ILE A 2 -13.22 14.60 -29.54
N LEU A 3 -12.95 13.33 -29.85
CA LEU A 3 -13.46 12.18 -29.10
C LEU A 3 -12.72 12.10 -27.78
N GLU A 4 -13.38 12.49 -26.68
CA GLU A 4 -12.95 12.12 -25.34
C GLU A 4 -13.07 10.59 -25.18
N GLY A 5 -11.93 9.91 -25.22
CA GLY A 5 -11.83 8.53 -24.79
C GLY A 5 -11.96 8.47 -23.28
N ALA A 6 -13.19 8.32 -22.78
CA ALA A 6 -13.45 7.92 -21.40
C ALA A 6 -12.61 6.65 -21.12
N ALA A 7 -11.59 6.78 -20.26
CA ALA A 7 -10.77 5.66 -19.85
C ALA A 7 -11.69 4.61 -19.22
N ALA A 8 -12.00 3.55 -19.96
CA ALA A 8 -12.87 2.47 -19.50
C ALA A 8 -12.38 2.00 -18.13
N ALA A 9 -13.23 2.14 -17.11
CA ALA A 9 -12.91 1.75 -15.75
C ALA A 9 -12.41 0.29 -15.75
N ARG A 10 -11.12 0.09 -15.51
CA ARG A 10 -10.50 -1.23 -15.62
C ARG A 10 -11.16 -2.17 -14.62
N THR A 11 -11.73 -3.26 -15.10
CA THR A 11 -12.36 -4.28 -14.24
C THR A 11 -11.39 -4.71 -13.15
N ARG A 12 -11.90 -4.74 -11.91
CA ARG A 12 -11.18 -5.17 -10.71
C ARG A 12 -10.50 -6.52 -10.93
N LEU A 13 -9.23 -6.67 -10.55
CA LEU A 13 -8.52 -7.96 -10.62
C LEU A 13 -8.57 -8.67 -9.27
N PRO A 14 -9.49 -9.64 -9.04
CA PRO A 14 -9.57 -10.29 -7.76
C PRO A 14 -8.33 -11.13 -7.47
N PHE A 15 -7.84 -11.14 -6.23
CA PHE A 15 -6.68 -11.95 -5.84
C PHE A 15 -6.83 -13.43 -6.26
N ARG A 16 -8.02 -14.02 -6.18
CA ARG A 16 -8.26 -15.43 -6.56
C ARG A 16 -8.01 -15.73 -8.04
N SER A 17 -8.02 -14.73 -8.92
CA SER A 17 -7.76 -14.96 -10.35
C SER A 17 -6.28 -14.88 -10.72
N VAL A 18 -5.41 -14.52 -9.78
CA VAL A 18 -3.98 -14.33 -10.03
C VAL A 18 -3.17 -15.57 -9.63
N ASN A 19 -2.20 -15.93 -10.47
CA ASN A 19 -1.30 -17.07 -10.30
C ASN A 19 -2.04 -18.41 -10.05
N ARG A 20 -3.11 -18.67 -10.81
CA ARG A 20 -3.85 -19.94 -10.71
C ARG A 20 -3.07 -21.08 -11.39
N GLY A 21 -2.98 -22.23 -10.72
CA GLY A 21 -2.23 -23.39 -11.21
C GLY A 21 -2.78 -24.01 -12.51
N ASP A 22 -4.07 -23.79 -12.80
CA ASP A 22 -4.76 -24.29 -13.98
C ASP A 22 -4.69 -23.34 -15.20
N ARG A 23 -3.90 -22.26 -15.12
CA ARG A 23 -3.82 -21.23 -16.17
C ARG A 23 -2.42 -21.10 -16.77
N PRO A 24 -2.33 -20.82 -18.08
CA PRO A 24 -1.07 -20.42 -18.70
C PRO A 24 -0.46 -19.21 -17.97
N GLY A 25 0.86 -19.22 -17.78
CA GLY A 25 1.57 -18.18 -17.03
C GLY A 25 1.53 -18.35 -15.51
N HIS A 26 1.05 -19.49 -15.00
CA HIS A 26 1.30 -19.88 -13.60
C HIS A 26 2.80 -19.86 -13.31
N GLN A 27 3.16 -19.27 -12.17
CA GLN A 27 4.50 -19.22 -11.62
C GLN A 27 4.54 -20.12 -10.38
N PRO A 28 5.01 -21.37 -10.51
CA PRO A 28 5.23 -22.25 -9.38
C PRO A 28 6.19 -21.62 -8.37
N GLY A 29 5.93 -21.82 -7.08
CA GLY A 29 6.74 -21.24 -6.02
C GLY A 29 6.52 -19.74 -5.79
N MET A 30 5.48 -19.14 -6.37
CA MET A 30 5.06 -17.76 -6.09
C MET A 30 3.68 -17.72 -5.43
N GLN A 31 3.49 -16.83 -4.46
CA GLN A 31 2.24 -16.62 -3.74
C GLN A 31 1.81 -15.16 -3.80
N ARG A 32 0.50 -14.94 -3.77
CA ARG A 32 -0.12 -13.61 -3.71
C ARG A 32 0.05 -13.02 -2.30
N HIS A 33 0.55 -11.80 -2.24
CA HIS A 33 0.74 -11.03 -1.01
C HIS A 33 -0.06 -9.74 -1.07
N HIS A 34 -0.69 -9.34 0.05
CA HIS A 34 -1.40 -8.07 0.15
C HIS A 34 -0.48 -6.99 0.73
N LEU A 35 -0.44 -5.81 0.11
CA LEU A 35 0.32 -4.66 0.59
C LEU A 35 -0.29 -4.09 1.87
N LEU A 36 -1.55 -3.64 1.82
CA LEU A 36 -2.34 -3.35 3.00
C LEU A 36 -2.99 -4.66 3.47
N PRO A 37 -2.66 -5.15 4.69
CA PRO A 37 -3.23 -6.37 5.22
C PRO A 37 -4.75 -6.27 5.35
N ARG A 38 -5.46 -7.34 4.98
CA ARG A 38 -6.93 -7.42 5.16
C ARG A 38 -7.36 -7.30 6.61
N GLN A 39 -6.48 -7.64 7.55
CA GLN A 39 -6.70 -7.55 8.99
C GLN A 39 -7.05 -6.12 9.42
N LEU A 40 -6.56 -5.10 8.70
CA LEU A 40 -6.93 -3.70 8.95
C LEU A 40 -8.44 -3.47 8.86
N LEU A 41 -9.14 -4.18 7.97
CA LEU A 41 -10.59 -4.04 7.78
C LEU A 41 -11.40 -4.49 9.01
N GLY A 42 -10.83 -5.36 9.84
CA GLY A 42 -11.45 -5.81 11.08
C GLY A 42 -11.12 -4.93 12.30
N ALA A 43 -10.17 -4.00 12.17
CA ALA A 43 -9.75 -3.15 13.28
C ALA A 43 -10.69 -1.93 13.41
N ARG A 44 -11.40 -1.84 14.55
CA ARG A 44 -12.42 -0.81 14.79
C ARG A 44 -11.90 0.62 14.65
N CYS A 45 -10.66 0.86 15.05
CA CYS A 45 -10.02 2.19 14.96
C CYS A 45 -9.97 2.74 13.53
N TYR A 46 -9.90 1.90 12.49
CA TYR A 46 -9.87 2.36 11.10
C TYR A 46 -11.24 2.41 10.43
N GLY A 47 -12.29 1.96 11.12
CA GLY A 47 -13.62 1.80 10.54
C GLY A 47 -14.21 3.10 9.98
N GLY A 48 -14.06 4.20 10.71
CA GLY A 48 -14.54 5.52 10.26
C GLY A 48 -13.85 5.99 8.98
N LEU A 49 -12.52 5.86 8.93
CA LEU A 49 -11.72 6.22 7.76
C LEU A 49 -12.11 5.37 6.54
N PHE A 50 -12.19 4.05 6.69
CA PHE A 50 -12.50 3.16 5.57
C PHE A 50 -13.95 3.29 5.09
N ALA A 51 -14.89 3.58 5.98
CA ALA A 51 -16.25 3.93 5.60
C ALA A 51 -16.28 5.22 4.77
N ALA A 52 -15.54 6.26 5.17
CA ALA A 52 -15.48 7.53 4.45
C ALA A 52 -14.79 7.41 3.07
N ILE A 53 -13.72 6.61 2.96
CA ILE A 53 -13.02 6.39 1.69
C ILE A 53 -13.84 5.53 0.73
N GLY A 54 -14.60 4.58 1.28
CA GLY A 54 -15.28 3.55 0.52
C GLY A 54 -14.36 2.34 0.29
N HIS A 55 -14.90 1.15 0.56
CA HIS A 55 -14.18 -0.12 0.49
C HIS A 55 -13.59 -0.43 -0.90
N HIS A 56 -14.24 0.08 -1.94
CA HIS A 56 -13.82 -0.12 -3.34
C HIS A 56 -12.64 0.78 -3.73
N SER A 57 -12.53 1.97 -3.15
CA SER A 57 -11.56 3.00 -3.53
C SER A 57 -10.12 2.63 -3.15
N LEU A 58 -9.92 1.84 -2.09
CA LEU A 58 -8.58 1.39 -1.64
C LEU A 58 -8.10 0.11 -2.33
N GLY A 59 -8.97 -0.56 -3.08
CA GLY A 59 -8.60 -1.74 -3.84
C GLY A 59 -8.14 -2.93 -2.98
N PHE A 60 -8.66 -3.12 -1.76
CA PHE A 60 -8.23 -4.21 -0.87
C PHE A 60 -8.29 -5.60 -1.51
N ASP A 61 -9.32 -5.87 -2.34
CA ASP A 61 -9.40 -7.10 -3.14
C ASP A 61 -8.96 -6.92 -4.62
N ASP A 62 -8.44 -5.76 -5.02
CA ASP A 62 -7.82 -5.58 -6.33
C ASP A 62 -6.32 -5.86 -6.26
N PHE A 63 -5.88 -6.95 -6.89
CA PHE A 63 -4.49 -7.37 -6.92
C PHE A 63 -3.57 -6.33 -7.57
N ARG A 64 -4.04 -5.56 -8.55
CA ARG A 64 -3.19 -4.55 -9.21
C ARG A 64 -2.87 -3.40 -8.27
N LEU A 65 -3.83 -3.04 -7.41
CA LEU A 65 -3.69 -1.93 -6.48
C LEU A 65 -3.00 -2.37 -5.19
N ASN A 66 -3.47 -3.45 -4.59
CA ASN A 66 -3.07 -3.87 -3.25
C ASN A 66 -2.30 -5.20 -3.23
N GLY A 67 -1.92 -5.76 -4.38
CA GLY A 67 -1.24 -7.05 -4.47
C GLY A 67 0.17 -6.99 -5.06
N LEU A 68 0.93 -8.04 -4.78
CA LEU A 68 2.10 -8.47 -5.55
C LEU A 68 2.32 -10.00 -5.42
N LEU A 69 3.14 -10.57 -6.30
CA LEU A 69 3.61 -11.95 -6.15
C LEU A 69 4.95 -11.96 -5.43
N LEU A 70 5.07 -12.83 -4.42
CA LEU A 70 6.30 -13.06 -3.69
C LEU A 70 6.66 -14.56 -3.71
N PRO A 71 7.96 -14.89 -3.60
CA PRO A 71 8.41 -16.26 -3.41
C PRO A 71 7.70 -16.96 -2.24
N ALA A 72 7.27 -18.19 -2.46
CA ALA A 72 6.60 -19.03 -1.47
C ALA A 72 7.46 -20.20 -0.96
N CYS A 73 8.66 -20.36 -1.53
CA CYS A 73 9.66 -21.35 -1.11
C CYS A 73 11.07 -20.77 -1.21
N ASP A 74 12.02 -21.36 -0.47
CA ASP A 74 13.41 -20.90 -0.40
C ASP A 74 14.06 -20.84 -1.79
N THR A 75 13.87 -21.88 -2.62
CA THR A 75 14.44 -21.93 -3.97
C THR A 75 13.98 -20.77 -4.85
N ALA A 76 12.71 -20.37 -4.73
CA ALA A 76 12.19 -19.21 -5.47
C ALA A 76 12.72 -17.90 -4.88
N ALA A 77 12.87 -17.80 -3.56
CA ALA A 77 13.39 -16.62 -2.89
C ALA A 77 14.87 -16.40 -3.26
N GLU A 78 15.69 -17.45 -3.17
CA GLU A 78 17.10 -17.45 -3.59
C GLU A 78 17.25 -17.02 -5.04
N ARG A 79 16.51 -17.64 -5.97
CA ARG A 79 16.61 -17.37 -7.40
C ARG A 79 16.19 -15.95 -7.79
N ILE A 80 15.14 -15.41 -7.17
CA ILE A 80 14.53 -14.14 -7.59
C ILE A 80 15.08 -12.95 -6.78
N GLY A 81 15.71 -13.20 -5.63
CA GLY A 81 16.24 -12.11 -4.80
C GLY A 81 15.16 -11.36 -3.99
N LEU A 82 13.93 -11.88 -3.94
CA LEU A 82 12.80 -11.28 -3.20
C LEU A 82 12.56 -11.98 -1.84
N PRO A 83 11.84 -11.35 -0.90
CA PRO A 83 11.52 -11.93 0.41
C PRO A 83 10.72 -13.23 0.33
N LEU A 84 10.99 -14.16 1.25
CA LEU A 84 10.19 -15.37 1.41
C LEU A 84 8.84 -15.06 2.08
N HIS A 85 7.75 -15.39 1.40
CA HIS A 85 6.39 -15.25 1.87
C HIS A 85 5.86 -16.59 2.42
N CYS A 86 6.03 -16.80 3.74
CA CYS A 86 5.53 -17.97 4.45
C CYS A 86 4.62 -17.56 5.63
N GLY A 87 3.31 -17.59 5.44
CA GLY A 87 2.34 -17.46 6.54
C GLY A 87 2.29 -16.07 7.23
N PRO A 88 1.68 -15.98 8.43
CA PRO A 88 1.36 -14.71 9.06
C PRO A 88 2.61 -13.94 9.51
N HIS A 89 2.83 -12.78 8.88
CA HIS A 89 3.93 -11.86 9.14
C HIS A 89 3.51 -10.76 10.14
N ARG A 90 3.46 -11.10 11.43
CA ARG A 90 2.96 -10.20 12.50
C ARG A 90 3.66 -8.82 12.52
N ALA A 91 4.99 -8.81 12.48
CA ALA A 91 5.77 -7.57 12.47
C ALA A 91 5.42 -6.66 11.27
N TYR A 92 5.19 -7.25 10.09
CA TYR A 92 4.72 -6.49 8.93
C TYR A 92 3.31 -5.92 9.16
N ASN A 93 2.40 -6.72 9.73
CA ASN A 93 1.04 -6.25 10.01
C ASN A 93 1.02 -5.13 11.03
N GLU A 94 1.80 -5.24 12.10
CA GLU A 94 1.94 -4.23 13.14
C GLU A 94 2.47 -2.93 12.56
N LEU A 95 3.53 -3.01 11.76
CA LEU A 95 4.06 -1.84 11.07
C LEU A 95 3.02 -1.17 10.17
N VAL A 96 2.42 -1.92 9.24
CA VAL A 96 1.46 -1.32 8.31
C VAL A 96 0.28 -0.74 9.09
N GLY A 97 -0.12 -1.38 10.20
CA GLY A 97 -1.11 -0.87 11.15
C GLY A 97 -0.70 0.46 11.77
N GLU A 98 0.53 0.61 12.26
CA GLU A 98 1.04 1.88 12.82
C GLU A 98 0.97 3.01 11.80
N ARG A 99 1.41 2.76 10.55
CA ARG A 99 1.39 3.77 9.48
C ARG A 99 -0.03 4.16 9.09
N VAL A 100 -0.93 3.18 8.97
CA VAL A 100 -2.36 3.45 8.72
C VAL A 100 -2.99 4.19 9.89
N GLY A 101 -2.58 3.89 11.14
CA GLY A 101 -3.04 4.60 12.33
C GLY A 101 -2.68 6.07 12.33
N ARG A 102 -1.48 6.44 11.84
CA ARG A 102 -1.12 7.86 11.70
C ARG A 102 -1.98 8.58 10.64
N ILE A 103 -2.27 7.90 9.52
CA ILE A 103 -3.17 8.45 8.49
C ILE A 103 -4.58 8.64 9.04
N GLU A 104 -5.09 7.68 9.82
CA GLU A 104 -6.40 7.76 10.46
C GLU A 104 -6.46 8.90 11.47
N ALA A 105 -5.47 9.04 12.34
CA ALA A 105 -5.42 10.11 13.33
C ALA A 105 -5.45 11.50 12.67
N ASP A 106 -4.66 11.71 11.61
CA ASP A 106 -4.61 12.98 10.88
C ASP A 106 -5.95 13.27 10.17
N TRP A 107 -6.57 12.25 9.55
CA TRP A 107 -7.91 12.36 8.98
C TRP A 107 -8.96 12.72 10.03
N SER A 108 -8.94 12.03 11.17
CA SER A 108 -9.91 12.20 12.25
C SER A 108 -9.86 13.62 12.84
N ALA A 109 -8.65 14.18 12.99
CA ALA A 109 -8.44 15.55 13.45
C ALA A 109 -8.98 16.62 12.47
N GLN A 110 -8.97 16.34 11.17
CA GLN A 110 -9.34 17.32 10.13
C GLN A 110 -10.77 17.18 9.62
N ARG A 111 -11.37 15.98 9.68
CA ARG A 111 -12.64 15.64 8.99
C ARG A 111 -13.83 16.53 9.35
N LEU A 112 -13.87 17.11 10.55
CA LEU A 112 -14.98 17.98 10.98
C LEU A 112 -14.83 19.42 10.46
N ARG A 113 -13.61 19.85 10.16
CA ARG A 113 -13.31 21.21 9.67
C ARG A 113 -13.27 21.26 8.15
N ALA A 114 -12.64 20.26 7.53
CA ALA A 114 -12.44 20.18 6.09
C ALA A 114 -12.60 18.72 5.61
N PRO A 115 -13.84 18.19 5.57
CA PRO A 115 -14.09 16.77 5.30
C PRO A 115 -13.53 16.29 3.96
N GLU A 116 -13.71 17.07 2.89
CA GLU A 116 -13.24 16.71 1.54
C GLU A 116 -11.71 16.68 1.47
N VAL A 117 -11.05 17.69 2.05
CA VAL A 117 -9.57 17.78 2.11
C VAL A 117 -9.00 16.63 2.92
N ALA A 118 -9.56 16.36 4.10
CA ALA A 118 -9.12 15.26 4.96
C ALA A 118 -9.23 13.92 4.23
N LEU A 119 -10.34 13.70 3.50
CA LEU A 119 -10.57 12.48 2.77
C LEU A 119 -9.59 12.29 1.61
N GLU A 120 -9.34 13.33 0.83
CA GLU A 120 -8.41 13.28 -0.30
C GLU A 120 -6.98 13.07 0.17
N GLN A 121 -6.56 13.76 1.24
CA GLN A 121 -5.26 13.55 1.85
C GLN A 121 -5.08 12.11 2.34
N ALA A 122 -6.10 11.54 2.99
CA ALA A 122 -6.02 10.16 3.47
C ALA A 122 -5.93 9.15 2.31
N ARG A 123 -6.69 9.35 1.23
CA ARG A 123 -6.60 8.52 0.00
C ARG A 123 -5.21 8.57 -0.61
N MET A 124 -4.68 9.79 -0.79
CA MET A 124 -3.34 10.00 -1.31
C MET A 124 -2.29 9.29 -0.43
N ARG A 125 -2.36 9.44 0.89
CA ARG A 125 -1.41 8.82 1.84
C ARG A 125 -1.47 7.29 1.80
N LEU A 126 -2.64 6.70 1.73
CA LEU A 126 -2.78 5.24 1.60
C LEU A 126 -2.23 4.74 0.26
N ALA A 127 -2.46 5.46 -0.84
CA ALA A 127 -1.90 5.11 -2.14
C ALA A 127 -0.36 5.19 -2.16
N LEU A 128 0.21 6.20 -1.50
CA LEU A 128 1.65 6.36 -1.39
C LEU A 128 2.28 5.29 -0.49
N LEU A 129 1.62 4.93 0.61
CA LEU A 129 2.01 3.79 1.45
C LEU A 129 2.03 2.48 0.63
N GLN A 130 0.98 2.18 -0.14
CA GLN A 130 0.96 1.01 -1.03
C GLN A 130 2.12 1.00 -2.02
N ARG A 131 2.40 2.14 -2.68
CA ARG A 131 3.52 2.27 -3.63
C ARG A 131 4.87 2.09 -2.95
N ALA A 132 5.05 2.62 -1.75
CA ALA A 132 6.29 2.51 -0.99
C ALA A 132 6.53 1.07 -0.52
N LEU A 133 5.51 0.42 0.05
CA LEU A 133 5.55 -1.01 0.42
C LEU A 133 5.88 -1.91 -0.79
N ARG A 134 5.25 -1.66 -1.95
CA ARG A 134 5.53 -2.41 -3.18
C ARG A 134 6.99 -2.26 -3.60
N ARG A 135 7.50 -1.03 -3.66
CA ARG A 135 8.91 -0.77 -4.01
C ARG A 135 9.87 -1.44 -3.04
N ARG A 136 9.57 -1.37 -1.74
CA ARG A 136 10.42 -1.99 -0.71
C ARG A 136 10.46 -3.51 -0.84
N LEU A 137 9.30 -4.14 -1.03
CA LEU A 137 9.19 -5.59 -1.19
C LEU A 137 9.83 -6.11 -2.48
N LEU A 138 9.86 -5.29 -3.53
CA LEU A 138 10.48 -5.62 -4.81
C LEU A 138 11.96 -5.24 -4.91
N SER A 139 12.55 -4.63 -3.87
CA SER A 139 13.95 -4.20 -3.88
C SER A 139 14.87 -5.33 -3.37
N PRO A 140 15.68 -5.98 -4.24
CA PRO A 140 16.60 -7.03 -3.80
C PRO A 140 17.75 -6.47 -2.96
N ALA A 141 18.19 -5.24 -3.26
CA ALA A 141 19.29 -4.56 -2.57
C ALA A 141 18.96 -4.20 -1.11
N ARG A 142 17.67 -4.11 -0.77
CA ARG A 142 17.19 -3.79 0.59
C ARG A 142 16.10 -4.77 1.02
N ARG A 143 16.42 -6.06 0.90
CA ARG A 143 15.51 -7.16 1.16
C ARG A 143 14.94 -7.09 2.58
N MET A 144 13.61 -6.96 2.66
CA MET A 144 12.88 -6.97 3.92
C MET A 144 12.55 -8.40 4.34
N ARG A 145 12.81 -8.73 5.61
CA ARG A 145 12.41 -10.02 6.17
C ARG A 145 10.92 -10.04 6.50
N LEU A 146 10.12 -10.80 5.75
CA LEU A 146 8.70 -11.04 6.06
C LEU A 146 8.49 -12.23 6.99
N ASN A 147 9.33 -13.26 6.84
CA ASN A 147 9.25 -14.50 7.59
C ASN A 147 10.55 -14.77 8.34
N SER A 148 10.45 -15.34 9.54
CA SER A 148 11.63 -15.69 10.35
C SER A 148 12.49 -16.82 9.75
N ARG A 149 11.96 -17.61 8.83
CA ARG A 149 12.70 -18.64 8.08
C ARG A 149 13.37 -18.09 6.82
N ASP A 150 13.11 -16.84 6.45
CA ASP A 150 13.84 -16.19 5.37
C ASP A 150 15.31 -16.04 5.80
N ARG A 151 16.17 -16.90 5.24
CA ARG A 151 17.60 -16.97 5.56
C ARG A 151 18.40 -15.79 4.98
N LEU A 152 17.79 -15.02 4.09
CA LEU A 152 18.46 -13.97 3.31
C LEU A 152 18.00 -12.55 3.67
N GLY A 153 17.08 -12.40 4.62
CA GLY A 153 16.49 -11.11 4.97
C GLY A 153 17.39 -10.25 5.84
N ALA A 154 17.66 -9.00 5.42
CA ALA A 154 18.18 -7.97 6.31
C ALA A 154 17.04 -7.45 7.21
N GLY A 155 17.37 -7.02 8.44
CA GLY A 155 16.42 -6.42 9.37
C GLY A 155 15.67 -5.23 8.75
N ILE A 156 14.56 -4.82 9.37
CA ILE A 156 13.70 -3.82 8.76
C ILE A 156 14.16 -2.40 9.09
N ASP A 157 14.45 -1.61 8.05
CA ASP A 157 14.73 -0.16 8.14
C ASP A 157 13.64 0.61 7.39
N PHE A 158 12.90 1.43 8.14
CA PHE A 158 11.71 2.16 7.71
C PHE A 158 11.93 3.65 7.52
N SER A 159 13.14 4.12 7.82
CA SER A 159 13.52 5.52 7.66
C SER A 159 13.30 6.00 6.22
N GLU A 160 13.42 5.07 5.26
CA GLU A 160 13.15 5.32 3.83
C GLU A 160 11.66 5.39 3.49
N LEU A 161 10.79 4.58 4.12
CA LEU A 161 9.34 4.69 3.90
C LEU A 161 8.82 6.02 4.43
N ASP A 162 9.33 6.44 5.58
CA ASP A 162 9.04 7.74 6.17
C ASP A 162 9.64 8.86 5.33
N ALA A 163 10.90 8.76 4.91
CA ALA A 163 11.50 9.77 4.02
C ALA A 163 10.74 9.90 2.69
N MET A 164 10.23 8.81 2.13
CA MET A 164 9.36 8.86 0.94
C MET A 164 7.99 9.46 1.27
N ALA A 165 7.47 9.18 2.47
CA ALA A 165 6.26 9.77 3.04
C ALA A 165 6.40 11.25 3.44
N GLU A 166 7.62 11.76 3.56
CA GLU A 166 7.90 13.17 3.84
C GLU A 166 8.27 13.91 2.54
N THR A 167 9.05 13.29 1.65
CA THR A 167 9.51 13.91 0.39
C THR A 167 8.36 14.25 -0.56
N LEU A 168 7.28 13.46 -0.58
CA LEU A 168 6.11 13.80 -1.41
C LEU A 168 5.17 14.82 -0.73
N TRP A 169 5.45 15.25 0.51
CA TRP A 169 4.61 16.16 1.31
C TRP A 169 5.31 17.48 1.64
N GLY A 170 6.64 17.49 1.74
CA GLY A 170 7.44 18.71 1.91
C GLY A 170 7.33 19.68 0.72
N GLY A 171 6.87 19.21 -0.45
CA GLY A 171 6.60 20.05 -1.62
C GLY A 171 5.21 20.70 -1.67
N THR A 172 4.32 20.38 -0.72
CA THR A 172 2.91 20.84 -0.78
C THR A 172 2.61 21.97 0.22
N GLN A 173 3.53 22.28 1.14
CA GLN A 173 3.35 23.36 2.13
C GLN A 173 3.82 24.75 1.68
N GLU A 174 4.60 24.88 0.59
CA GLU A 174 5.10 26.19 0.14
C GLU A 174 4.21 26.91 -0.89
N ALA A 175 3.15 26.28 -1.41
CA ALA A 175 2.42 26.79 -2.56
C ALA A 175 0.96 27.19 -2.30
N VAL A 176 0.59 27.71 -1.12
CA VAL A 176 -0.60 28.58 -0.99
C VAL A 176 -0.40 29.57 0.16
N MET A 177 0.16 30.75 -0.14
CA MET A 177 -0.35 32.10 0.16
C MET A 177 0.74 33.12 -0.20
N PRO A 178 0.40 34.15 -0.99
CA PRO A 178 0.40 35.46 -0.35
C PRO A 178 -0.98 36.11 -0.42
N VAL A 179 -1.32 36.68 0.73
CA VAL A 179 -2.39 37.65 0.97
C VAL A 179 -2.29 38.78 -0.05
N PHE A 180 -3.32 38.95 -0.88
CA PHE A 180 -3.55 40.26 -1.52
C PHE A 180 -4.19 41.16 -0.48
N ALA A 181 -3.34 42.01 0.12
CA ALA A 181 -3.75 43.15 0.90
C ALA A 181 -4.52 44.13 0.00
N ALA A 182 -5.59 44.66 0.57
CA ALA A 182 -6.36 45.76 0.00
C ALA A 182 -5.48 46.99 -0.24
N ASN A 183 -5.73 47.66 -1.36
CA ASN A 183 -5.72 49.12 -1.47
C ASN A 183 -6.68 49.53 -2.58
#